data_AF-A0A969VH98-F1
#
_entry.id   AF-A0A969VH98-F1
#
_cell.length_a   1.000
_cell.length_b   1.000
_cell.length_c   1.000
_cell.angle_alpha   90.00
_cell.angle_beta   90.00
_cell.angle_gamma   90.00
#
_symmetry.space_group_name_H-M   'P 1'
#
loop_
_entity.id
_entity.type
_entity.pdbx_description
1 polymer ?
#
loop_
_entity_poly.entity_id
_entity_poly.type
_entity_poly.pdbx_seq_one_letter_code
_entity_poly.pdbx_strand_id
1 'polypeptide(L)'
;MKKKFKLPLGGLAVAGLAIGTCCAWLMGETVRPYDMVGVKFCPKTANIHKNNYEQSQQQLDKQYCQYEHKMLSEVWGRKQYSSLKPLPEDSFIIRDIPATKTTHWWYLVSIASVGGGVLSWAKKCEKVEVDAHYELEGYKTQIKIFGVNSREERDFKTDTVRNQWVGMRLETGLISQEGVNERLNNLSEVLSATHTAALKQFDAGNSEMDKTIAENRLDAAKADKERAKLQGKGGNTTPANQNVDELRMAELTKALKAHEDSWLLDLINSVKPIFLIGDMGSAKTSMAVSLGLIRENLGHRIHRIADKHLNGENSDKWNLLKPECKHDNNSSILEALQDQIERRSERINQRPTSKEQFILDEFTQLAKISKEANVLIPLFVTSTYSDTRKAKELFIGVTHSFTNASLATVFLSCGNADG
;
A
#
# COMPACT_ATOMS: atom_id res chain seq x y z
N MET A 1 -34.42 18.11 -27.37
CA MET A 1 -33.72 17.01 -26.68
C MET A 1 -32.25 16.97 -27.10
N LYS A 2 -31.32 17.44 -26.25
CA LYS A 2 -29.87 17.34 -26.54
C LYS A 2 -29.41 15.93 -26.15
N LYS A 3 -29.14 15.06 -27.13
CA LYS A 3 -28.43 13.78 -26.91
C LYS A 3 -27.05 14.12 -26.32
N LYS A 4 -26.89 13.98 -25.00
CA LYS A 4 -25.57 14.05 -24.36
C LYS A 4 -24.79 12.83 -24.86
N PHE A 5 -23.85 13.05 -25.77
CA PHE A 5 -22.84 12.07 -26.14
C PHE A 5 -22.07 11.71 -24.87
N LYS A 6 -22.44 10.58 -24.24
CA LYS A 6 -21.62 9.98 -23.19
C LYS A 6 -20.46 9.28 -23.89
N LEU A 7 -19.33 9.97 -24.04
CA LEU A 7 -18.11 9.26 -24.40
C LEU A 7 -17.84 8.20 -23.31
N PRO A 8 -17.51 6.97 -23.69
CA PRO A 8 -17.12 5.95 -22.72
C PRO A 8 -15.90 6.46 -21.94
N LEU A 9 -15.91 6.31 -20.61
CA LEU A 9 -14.81 6.73 -19.72
C LEU A 9 -13.45 6.20 -20.17
N GLY A 10 -13.41 5.01 -20.78
CA GLY A 10 -12.20 4.47 -21.39
C GLY A 10 -11.70 5.26 -22.61
N GLY A 11 -12.59 5.81 -23.43
CA GLY A 11 -12.22 6.66 -24.56
C GLY A 11 -11.61 8.00 -24.12
N LEU A 12 -12.13 8.57 -23.02
CA LEU A 12 -11.57 9.78 -22.42
C LEU A 12 -10.17 9.54 -21.82
N ALA A 13 -9.95 8.37 -21.20
CA ALA A 13 -8.64 8.00 -20.67
C ALA A 13 -7.58 7.92 -21.78
N VAL A 14 -7.90 7.22 -22.88
CA VAL A 14 -6.99 7.08 -24.03
C VAL A 14 -6.73 8.42 -24.70
N ALA A 15 -7.77 9.23 -24.90
CA ALA A 15 -7.63 10.56 -25.50
C ALA A 15 -6.74 11.49 -24.64
N GLY A 16 -6.92 11.50 -23.32
CA GLY A 16 -6.10 12.32 -22.40
C GLY A 16 -4.62 11.96 -22.44
N LEU A 17 -4.31 10.65 -22.47
CA LEU A 17 -2.92 10.17 -22.59
C LEU A 17 -2.31 10.48 -23.97
N ALA A 18 -3.07 10.30 -25.05
CA ALA A 18 -2.59 10.61 -26.40
C ALA A 18 -2.31 12.11 -26.59
N ILE A 19 -3.22 12.98 -26.12
CA ILE A 19 -3.02 14.43 -26.19
C ILE A 19 -1.82 14.85 -25.33
N GLY A 20 -1.72 14.33 -24.10
CA GLY A 20 -0.61 14.64 -23.21
C GLY A 20 0.75 14.26 -23.79
N THR A 21 0.87 13.05 -24.33
CA THR A 21 2.12 12.56 -24.95
C THR A 21 2.48 13.34 -26.22
N CYS A 22 1.51 13.67 -27.09
CA CYS A 22 1.76 14.53 -28.25
C CYS A 22 2.23 15.94 -27.84
N CYS A 23 1.62 16.54 -26.82
CA CYS A 23 2.05 17.84 -26.29
C CYS A 23 3.46 17.79 -25.70
N ALA A 24 3.81 16.70 -24.99
CA ALA A 24 5.16 16.51 -24.47
C ALA A 24 6.20 16.26 -25.59
N TRP A 25 5.81 15.60 -26.69
CA TRP A 25 6.69 15.36 -27.82
C TRP A 25 7.01 16.65 -28.59
N LEU A 26 6.01 17.52 -28.79
CA LEU A 26 6.21 18.85 -29.39
C LEU A 26 7.15 19.73 -28.55
N MET A 27 7.29 19.46 -27.25
CA MET A 27 8.25 20.13 -26.36
C MET A 27 9.67 19.59 -26.47
N GLY A 28 9.85 18.38 -27.00
CA GLY A 28 11.17 17.78 -27.26
C GLY A 28 11.92 18.46 -28.40
N GLU A 29 11.26 19.32 -29.18
CA GLU A 29 11.93 20.19 -30.14
C GLU A 29 12.79 21.22 -29.39
N THR A 30 14.11 21.13 -29.57
CA THR A 30 15.08 22.03 -28.96
C THR A 30 14.72 23.49 -29.25
N VAL A 31 14.54 24.28 -28.19
CA VAL A 31 14.29 25.73 -28.29
C VAL A 31 15.42 26.37 -29.07
N ARG A 32 15.07 27.13 -30.13
CA ARG A 32 16.03 27.93 -30.90
C ARG A 32 15.84 29.40 -30.52
N PRO A 33 16.65 29.92 -29.59
CA PRO A 33 16.46 31.27 -29.06
C PRO A 33 16.85 32.38 -30.04
N TYR A 34 17.52 32.04 -31.15
CA TYR A 34 18.04 33.02 -32.12
C TYR A 34 17.58 32.68 -33.53
N ASP A 35 17.36 33.72 -34.32
CA ASP A 35 17.16 33.61 -35.77
C ASP A 35 18.45 33.10 -36.41
N MET A 36 18.32 32.03 -37.18
CA MET A 36 19.43 31.45 -37.93
C MET A 36 19.16 31.56 -39.41
N VAL A 37 20.23 31.52 -40.18
CA VAL A 37 20.19 31.46 -41.63
C VAL A 37 20.95 30.20 -42.03
N GLY A 38 20.29 29.38 -42.85
CA GLY A 38 20.93 28.29 -43.56
C GLY A 38 21.44 28.81 -44.90
N VAL A 39 22.76 28.81 -45.08
CA VAL A 39 23.39 29.27 -46.31
C VAL A 39 23.98 28.06 -47.04
N LYS A 40 23.63 27.91 -48.31
CA LYS A 40 24.30 27.00 -49.24
C LYS A 40 25.05 27.79 -50.30
N PHE A 41 26.28 27.41 -50.59
CA PHE A 41 27.06 28.00 -51.66
C PHE A 41 26.88 27.18 -52.95
N CYS A 42 26.18 27.74 -53.92
CA CYS A 42 25.84 27.09 -55.18
C CYS A 42 26.26 28.02 -56.33
N PRO A 43 27.56 28.04 -56.70
CA PRO A 43 28.08 28.94 -57.72
C PRO A 43 27.53 28.59 -59.10
N LYS A 44 27.20 29.62 -59.88
CA LYS A 44 26.81 29.48 -61.29
C LYS A 44 28.07 29.28 -62.15
N THR A 45 28.02 28.34 -63.08
CA THR A 45 29.13 28.10 -64.02
C THR A 45 29.34 29.29 -64.96
N ALA A 46 30.59 29.61 -65.26
CA ALA A 46 30.94 30.63 -66.26
C ALA A 46 30.69 30.16 -67.71
N ASN A 47 30.40 28.88 -67.92
CA ASN A 47 30.19 28.26 -69.24
C ASN A 47 28.75 28.44 -69.79
N ILE A 48 28.11 29.59 -69.55
CA ILE A 48 26.68 29.83 -69.86
C ILE A 48 26.36 29.66 -71.36
N HIS A 49 27.31 29.96 -72.25
CA HIS A 49 27.12 29.90 -73.70
C HIS A 49 27.73 28.66 -74.37
N LYS A 50 28.14 27.64 -73.59
CA LYS A 50 28.71 26.41 -74.14
C LYS A 50 27.69 25.26 -74.08
N ASN A 51 27.76 24.35 -75.05
CA ASN A 51 26.91 23.15 -75.12
C ASN A 51 27.01 22.24 -73.88
N ASN A 52 28.06 22.40 -73.06
CA ASN A 52 28.31 21.60 -71.84
C ASN A 52 27.89 22.33 -70.54
N TYR A 53 27.03 23.34 -70.64
CA TYR A 53 26.55 24.12 -69.49
C TYR A 53 25.98 23.23 -68.38
N GLU A 54 25.04 22.34 -68.71
CA GLU A 54 24.33 21.52 -67.72
C GLU A 54 25.27 20.55 -66.98
N GLN A 55 26.18 19.89 -67.70
CA GLN A 55 27.16 18.99 -67.09
C GLN A 55 28.13 19.74 -66.17
N SER A 56 28.55 20.95 -66.58
CA SER A 56 29.43 21.79 -65.78
C SER A 56 28.73 22.28 -64.50
N GLN A 57 27.44 22.64 -64.60
CA GLN A 57 26.65 23.07 -63.44
C GLN A 57 26.41 21.91 -62.47
N GLN A 58 26.06 20.72 -62.97
CA GLN A 58 25.87 19.54 -62.13
C GLN A 58 27.14 19.14 -61.36
N GLN A 59 28.32 19.27 -61.96
CA GLN A 59 29.59 19.01 -61.27
C GLN A 59 29.84 20.02 -60.15
N LEU A 60 29.56 21.31 -60.39
CA LEU A 60 29.68 22.37 -59.38
C LEU A 60 28.68 22.18 -58.25
N ASP A 61 27.42 21.88 -58.56
CA ASP A 61 26.36 21.64 -57.56
C ASP A 61 26.72 20.45 -56.68
N LYS A 62 27.24 19.37 -57.29
CA LYS A 62 27.70 18.19 -56.55
C LYS A 62 28.90 18.50 -55.66
N GLN A 63 29.78 19.43 -56.04
CA GLN A 63 30.97 19.74 -55.25
C GLN A 63 30.71 20.77 -54.15
N TYR A 64 29.87 21.77 -54.40
CA TYR A 64 29.73 22.94 -53.53
C TYR A 64 28.34 23.09 -52.89
N CYS A 65 27.27 22.66 -53.56
CA CYS A 65 25.89 22.90 -53.11
C CYS A 65 25.37 21.84 -52.11
N GLN A 66 26.19 20.84 -51.76
CA GLN A 66 25.78 19.72 -50.90
C GLN A 66 25.59 20.11 -49.43
N TYR A 67 26.40 21.04 -48.92
CA TYR A 67 26.46 21.35 -47.50
C TYR A 67 25.77 22.67 -47.19
N GLU A 68 24.86 22.63 -46.20
CA GLU A 68 24.21 23.82 -45.64
C GLU A 68 24.93 24.24 -44.37
N HIS A 69 25.48 25.46 -44.37
CA HIS A 69 26.06 26.06 -43.19
C HIS A 69 25.01 26.88 -42.46
N LYS A 70 24.74 26.53 -41.20
CA LYS A 70 23.82 27.28 -40.33
C LYS A 70 24.61 28.27 -39.49
N MET A 71 24.19 29.51 -39.49
CA MET A 71 24.78 30.56 -38.69
C MET A 71 23.72 31.55 -38.21
N LEU A 72 24.08 32.41 -37.26
CA LEU A 72 23.17 33.44 -36.78
C LEU A 72 22.89 34.47 -37.88
N SER A 73 21.64 34.89 -38.03
CA SER A 73 21.22 35.87 -39.03
C SER A 73 22.02 37.17 -38.92
N GLU A 74 22.25 37.64 -37.69
CA GLU A 74 23.06 38.83 -37.41
C GLU A 74 24.52 38.68 -37.86
N VAL A 75 25.10 37.49 -37.67
CA VAL A 75 26.49 37.22 -38.05
C VAL A 75 26.63 37.18 -39.56
N TRP A 76 25.67 36.57 -40.26
CA TRP A 76 25.62 36.56 -41.72
C TRP A 76 25.53 37.98 -42.29
N GLY A 77 24.53 38.75 -41.83
CA GLY A 77 24.31 40.12 -42.29
C GLY A 77 25.50 41.07 -42.03
N ARG A 78 26.24 40.89 -40.93
CA ARG A 78 27.41 41.74 -40.61
C ARG A 78 28.70 41.29 -41.32
N LYS A 79 28.93 39.98 -41.49
CA LYS A 79 30.22 39.46 -41.96
C LYS A 79 30.32 39.23 -43.47
N GLN A 80 29.21 39.05 -44.17
CA GLN A 80 29.24 38.81 -45.62
C GLN A 80 29.83 40.00 -46.38
N TYR A 81 29.46 41.23 -45.99
CA TYR A 81 29.91 42.47 -46.62
C TYR A 81 31.24 43.01 -46.08
N SER A 82 31.80 42.41 -45.03
CA SER A 82 33.10 42.80 -44.47
C SER A 82 34.28 42.03 -45.05
N SER A 83 34.03 41.07 -45.94
CA SER A 83 35.10 40.34 -46.62
C SER A 83 35.76 41.22 -47.69
N LEU A 84 37.09 41.09 -47.85
CA LEU A 84 37.88 41.83 -48.84
C LEU A 84 37.43 41.59 -50.30
N LYS A 85 36.69 40.50 -50.54
CA LYS A 85 36.11 40.13 -51.84
C LYS A 85 34.73 39.50 -51.61
N PRO A 86 33.65 40.31 -51.56
CA PRO A 86 32.31 39.77 -51.38
C PRO A 86 31.95 38.89 -52.58
N LEU A 87 31.43 37.70 -52.29
CA LEU A 87 30.86 36.81 -53.29
C LEU A 87 29.47 37.34 -53.70
N PRO A 88 29.07 37.18 -54.98
CA PRO A 88 27.77 37.66 -55.47
C PRO A 88 26.63 36.95 -54.75
N GLU A 89 25.56 37.69 -54.41
CA GLU A 89 24.38 37.15 -53.71
C GLU A 89 23.74 35.97 -54.44
N ASP A 90 23.73 36.02 -55.77
CA ASP A 90 23.29 34.97 -56.69
C ASP A 90 23.97 33.61 -56.51
N SER A 91 25.13 33.56 -55.86
CA SER A 91 25.86 32.32 -55.58
C SER A 91 25.44 31.63 -54.28
N PHE A 92 24.54 32.26 -53.51
CA PHE A 92 24.05 31.72 -52.25
C PHE A 92 22.57 31.39 -52.33
N ILE A 93 22.21 30.21 -51.84
CA ILE A 93 20.81 29.87 -51.53
C ILE A 93 20.65 30.06 -50.02
N ILE A 94 19.89 31.09 -49.67
CA ILE A 94 19.68 31.52 -48.29
C ILE A 94 18.29 31.06 -47.84
N ARG A 95 18.24 30.35 -46.71
CA ARG A 95 16.99 29.96 -46.05
C ARG A 95 16.96 30.56 -44.65
N ASP A 96 15.99 31.42 -44.40
CA ASP A 96 15.74 31.96 -43.07
C ASP A 96 15.10 30.90 -42.18
N ILE A 97 15.65 30.74 -40.98
CA ILE A 97 15.20 29.80 -39.96
C ILE A 97 14.84 30.64 -38.72
N PRO A 98 13.56 30.98 -38.54
CA PRO A 98 13.16 31.87 -37.45
C PRO A 98 13.36 31.23 -36.08
N ALA A 99 13.59 32.07 -35.08
CA ALA A 99 13.62 31.71 -33.67
C ALA A 99 12.28 31.10 -33.25
N THR A 100 12.34 29.97 -32.56
CA THR A 100 11.13 29.34 -32.02
C THR A 100 10.84 29.93 -30.64
N LYS A 101 9.73 30.64 -30.51
CA LYS A 101 9.23 31.09 -29.21
C LYS A 101 8.69 29.88 -28.45
N THR A 102 9.19 29.65 -27.24
CA THR A 102 8.66 28.61 -26.35
C THR A 102 7.23 28.94 -25.93
N THR A 103 6.28 28.15 -26.41
CA THR A 103 4.90 28.21 -25.94
C THR A 103 4.74 27.32 -24.70
N HIS A 104 5.17 27.86 -23.55
CA HIS A 104 5.14 27.18 -22.25
C HIS A 104 3.75 26.68 -21.82
N TRP A 105 2.66 27.18 -22.42
CA TRP A 105 1.29 26.74 -22.12
C TRP A 105 1.03 25.28 -22.50
N TRP A 106 1.78 24.71 -23.46
CA TRP A 106 1.68 23.29 -23.81
C TRP A 106 2.08 22.37 -22.64
N TYR A 107 2.92 22.84 -21.70
CA TYR A 107 3.24 22.10 -20.47
C TYR A 107 2.01 21.92 -19.57
N LEU A 108 1.23 23.00 -19.42
CA LEU A 108 0.00 22.98 -18.63
C LEU A 108 -1.05 22.09 -19.28
N VAL A 109 -1.18 22.14 -20.61
CA VAL A 109 -2.10 21.29 -21.37
C VAL A 109 -1.71 19.82 -21.29
N SER A 110 -0.41 19.50 -21.36
CA SER A 110 0.08 18.14 -21.22
C SER A 110 -0.28 17.55 -19.87
N ILE A 111 0.07 18.24 -18.77
CA ILE A 111 -0.22 17.78 -17.41
C ILE A 111 -1.73 17.67 -17.18
N ALA A 112 -2.51 18.66 -17.59
CA ALA A 112 -3.96 18.64 -17.45
C ALA A 112 -4.60 17.48 -18.23
N SER A 113 -4.12 17.19 -19.44
CA SER A 113 -4.65 16.11 -20.28
C SER A 113 -4.31 14.73 -19.72
N VAL A 114 -3.07 14.52 -19.29
CA VAL A 114 -2.66 13.25 -18.63
C VAL A 114 -3.42 13.06 -17.33
N GLY A 115 -3.51 14.09 -16.48
CA GLY A 115 -4.25 14.03 -15.23
C GLY A 115 -5.73 13.71 -15.44
N GLY A 116 -6.39 14.37 -16.40
CA GLY A 116 -7.77 14.09 -16.79
C GLY A 116 -7.97 12.67 -17.32
N GLY A 117 -6.99 12.15 -18.08
CA GLY A 117 -7.00 10.77 -18.56
C GLY A 117 -6.91 9.74 -17.43
N VAL A 118 -5.99 9.94 -16.47
CA VAL A 118 -5.82 9.08 -15.29
C VAL A 118 -7.05 9.10 -14.39
N LEU A 119 -7.64 10.27 -14.13
CA LEU A 119 -8.89 10.37 -13.36
C LEU A 119 -10.06 9.65 -14.04
N SER A 120 -10.15 9.74 -15.37
CA SER A 120 -11.17 9.04 -16.15
C SER A 120 -10.98 7.51 -16.08
N TRP A 121 -9.72 7.05 -16.07
CA TRP A 121 -9.39 5.64 -15.88
C TRP A 121 -9.74 5.15 -14.46
N ALA A 122 -9.40 5.91 -13.43
CA ALA A 122 -9.73 5.58 -12.04
C ALA A 122 -11.24 5.42 -11.84
N LYS A 123 -12.05 6.36 -12.36
CA LYS A 123 -13.52 6.26 -12.33
C LYS A 123 -14.06 5.06 -13.11
N LYS A 124 -13.41 4.67 -14.20
CA LYS A 124 -13.78 3.45 -14.93
C LYS A 124 -13.52 2.22 -14.07
N CYS A 125 -12.36 2.13 -13.41
CA CYS A 125 -12.02 1.01 -12.52
C CYS A 125 -13.01 0.90 -11.36
N GLU A 126 -13.32 2.01 -10.68
CA GLU A 126 -14.31 2.04 -9.60
C GLU A 126 -15.67 1.52 -10.07
N LYS A 127 -16.14 1.97 -11.24
CA LYS A 127 -17.42 1.51 -11.78
C LYS A 127 -17.41 0.00 -12.08
N VAL A 128 -16.33 -0.52 -12.67
CA VAL A 128 -16.20 -1.95 -12.97
C VAL A 128 -16.18 -2.79 -11.69
N GLU A 129 -15.51 -2.31 -10.64
CA GLU A 129 -15.46 -2.98 -9.34
C GLU A 129 -16.84 -3.04 -8.68
N VAL A 130 -17.57 -1.92 -8.69
CA VAL A 130 -18.94 -1.84 -8.16
C VAL A 130 -19.89 -2.75 -8.94
N ASP A 131 -19.83 -2.74 -10.27
CA ASP A 131 -20.67 -3.59 -11.11
C ASP A 131 -20.38 -5.09 -10.83
N ALA A 132 -19.10 -5.46 -10.70
CA ALA A 132 -18.71 -6.83 -10.35
C ALA A 132 -19.15 -7.24 -8.93
N HIS A 133 -19.13 -6.31 -7.97
CA HIS A 133 -19.61 -6.58 -6.62
C HIS A 133 -21.11 -6.91 -6.61
N TYR A 134 -21.92 -6.11 -7.31
CA TYR A 134 -23.36 -6.37 -7.41
C TYR A 134 -23.67 -7.69 -8.12
N GLU A 135 -22.88 -8.05 -9.13
CA GLU A 135 -23.02 -9.34 -9.81
C GLU A 135 -22.73 -10.52 -8.87
N LEU A 136 -21.66 -10.43 -8.07
CA LEU A 136 -21.32 -11.43 -7.05
C LEU A 136 -22.38 -11.54 -5.95
N GLU A 137 -22.94 -10.43 -5.49
CA GLU A 137 -24.05 -10.43 -4.54
C GLU A 137 -25.31 -11.08 -5.14
N GLY A 138 -25.57 -10.82 -6.42
CA GLY A 138 -26.62 -11.49 -7.20
C GLY A 138 -26.44 -13.01 -7.20
N TYR A 139 -25.25 -13.50 -7.55
CA TYR A 139 -24.94 -14.93 -7.55
C TYR A 139 -25.06 -15.56 -6.16
N LYS A 140 -24.55 -14.89 -5.12
CA LYS A 140 -24.68 -15.37 -3.73
C LYS A 140 -26.13 -15.49 -3.30
N THR A 141 -26.97 -14.54 -3.70
CA THR A 141 -28.41 -14.55 -3.41
C THR A 141 -29.11 -15.69 -4.14
N GLN A 142 -28.80 -15.90 -5.43
CA GLN A 142 -29.34 -17.02 -6.20
C GLN A 142 -28.95 -18.38 -5.61
N ILE A 143 -27.69 -18.56 -5.22
CA ILE A 143 -27.21 -19.80 -4.59
C ILE A 143 -27.92 -20.06 -3.26
N LYS A 144 -28.12 -19.02 -2.44
CA LYS A 144 -28.87 -19.15 -1.18
C LYS A 144 -30.32 -19.56 -1.41
N ILE A 145 -31.01 -18.90 -2.34
CA ILE A 145 -32.41 -19.23 -2.67
C ILE A 145 -32.51 -20.66 -3.20
N PHE A 146 -31.62 -21.06 -4.13
CA PHE A 146 -31.61 -22.42 -4.66
C PHE A 146 -31.27 -23.46 -3.58
N GLY A 147 -30.32 -23.16 -2.70
CA GLY A 147 -29.95 -24.01 -1.57
C GLY A 147 -31.10 -24.22 -0.58
N VAL A 148 -31.79 -23.14 -0.18
CA VAL A 148 -32.97 -23.20 0.72
C VAL A 148 -34.11 -23.96 0.06
N ASN A 149 -34.46 -23.63 -1.19
CA ASN A 149 -35.51 -24.33 -1.92
C ASN A 149 -35.20 -25.84 -2.04
N SER A 150 -33.94 -26.22 -2.28
CA SER A 150 -33.55 -27.62 -2.39
C SER A 150 -33.57 -28.39 -1.06
N ARG A 151 -33.46 -27.70 0.08
CA ARG A 151 -33.60 -28.28 1.42
C ARG A 151 -35.08 -28.39 1.79
N GLU A 152 -35.84 -27.32 1.62
CA GLU A 152 -37.29 -27.31 1.86
C GLU A 152 -38.01 -28.37 1.00
N GLU A 153 -37.60 -28.55 -0.27
CA GLU A 153 -38.20 -29.59 -1.13
C GLU A 153 -37.83 -31.00 -0.66
N ARG A 154 -36.62 -31.22 -0.14
CA ARG A 154 -36.24 -32.53 0.44
C ARG A 154 -36.97 -32.81 1.74
N ASP A 155 -37.08 -31.82 2.62
CA ASP A 155 -37.75 -31.95 3.91
C ASP A 155 -39.26 -32.17 3.68
N PHE A 156 -39.88 -31.41 2.78
CA PHE A 156 -41.27 -31.59 2.38
C PHE A 156 -41.54 -32.98 1.76
N LYS A 157 -40.67 -33.48 0.86
CA LYS A 157 -40.80 -34.85 0.31
C LYS A 157 -40.63 -35.92 1.39
N THR A 158 -39.73 -35.70 2.35
CA THR A 158 -39.51 -36.65 3.46
C THR A 158 -40.70 -36.70 4.41
N ASP A 159 -41.28 -35.54 4.75
CA ASP A 159 -42.42 -35.45 5.65
C ASP A 159 -43.72 -35.93 5.01
N THR A 160 -43.93 -35.67 3.71
CA THR A 160 -45.09 -36.21 2.99
C THR A 160 -45.06 -37.74 2.90
N VAL A 161 -43.91 -38.33 2.56
CA VAL A 161 -43.75 -39.80 2.54
C VAL A 161 -43.94 -40.38 3.95
N ARG A 162 -43.37 -39.74 4.98
CA ARG A 162 -43.52 -40.16 6.37
C ARG A 162 -44.98 -40.11 6.83
N ASN A 163 -45.70 -39.02 6.54
CA ASN A 163 -47.09 -38.84 6.93
C ASN A 163 -48.03 -39.80 6.18
N GLN A 164 -47.80 -40.04 4.89
CA GLN A 164 -48.53 -41.05 4.13
C GLN A 164 -48.30 -42.46 4.70
N TRP A 165 -47.06 -42.80 5.05
CA TRP A 165 -46.73 -44.09 5.66
C TRP A 165 -47.40 -44.28 7.02
N VAL A 166 -47.46 -43.24 7.84
CA VAL A 166 -48.16 -43.23 9.13
C VAL A 166 -49.68 -43.36 8.92
N GLY A 167 -50.26 -42.62 7.97
CA GLY A 167 -51.70 -42.69 7.64
C GLY A 167 -52.12 -44.09 7.18
N MET A 168 -51.38 -44.71 6.25
CA MET A 168 -51.64 -46.08 5.80
C MET A 168 -51.59 -47.11 6.94
N ARG A 169 -50.70 -46.92 7.92
CA ARG A 169 -50.61 -47.81 9.08
C ARG A 169 -51.71 -47.60 10.12
N LEU A 170 -52.24 -46.38 10.20
CA LEU A 170 -53.41 -46.04 11.01
C LEU A 170 -54.69 -46.65 10.42
N GLU A 171 -54.89 -46.54 9.10
CA GLU A 171 -56.05 -47.10 8.39
C GLU A 171 -56.06 -48.64 8.40
N THR A 172 -54.88 -49.26 8.36
CA THR A 172 -54.74 -50.72 8.46
C THR A 172 -54.80 -51.25 9.91
N GLY A 173 -55.01 -50.38 10.91
CA GLY A 173 -55.16 -50.77 12.31
C GLY A 173 -53.88 -51.29 12.97
N LEU A 174 -52.73 -51.16 12.31
CA LEU A 174 -51.42 -51.61 12.81
C LEU A 174 -50.83 -50.65 13.85
N ILE A 175 -51.35 -49.43 13.95
CA ILE A 175 -50.97 -48.42 14.94
C ILE A 175 -52.26 -47.81 15.51
N SER A 176 -52.44 -47.82 16.83
CA SER A 176 -53.58 -47.19 17.49
C SER A 176 -53.50 -45.66 17.44
N GLN A 177 -54.63 -44.96 17.41
CA GLN A 177 -54.66 -43.50 17.51
C GLN A 177 -53.97 -42.99 18.78
N GLU A 178 -54.04 -43.76 19.87
CA GLU A 178 -53.33 -43.46 21.12
C GLU A 178 -51.81 -43.52 20.95
N GLY A 179 -51.26 -44.48 20.22
CA GLY A 179 -49.81 -44.58 19.98
C GLY A 179 -49.25 -43.44 19.14
N VAL A 180 -50.07 -42.79 18.30
CA VAL A 180 -49.67 -41.59 17.55
C VAL A 180 -49.65 -40.35 18.45
N ASN A 181 -50.66 -40.20 19.30
CA ASN A 181 -50.70 -39.11 20.29
C ASN A 181 -49.60 -39.25 21.35
N GLU A 182 -49.33 -40.47 21.81
CA GLU A 182 -48.22 -40.78 22.72
C GLU A 182 -46.87 -40.45 22.08
N ARG A 183 -46.69 -40.77 20.79
CA ARG A 183 -45.46 -40.41 20.07
C ARG A 183 -45.29 -38.90 19.89
N LEU A 184 -46.38 -38.17 19.67
CA LEU A 184 -46.39 -36.70 19.62
C LEU A 184 -46.02 -36.08 20.97
N ASN A 185 -46.54 -36.63 22.06
CA ASN A 185 -46.19 -36.22 23.42
C ASN A 185 -44.73 -36.58 23.75
N ASN A 186 -44.25 -37.76 23.37
CA ASN A 186 -42.85 -38.14 23.55
C ASN A 186 -41.89 -37.25 22.74
N LEU A 187 -42.29 -36.80 21.54
CA LEU A 187 -41.50 -35.86 20.74
C LEU A 187 -41.44 -34.46 21.38
N SER A 188 -42.55 -33.97 21.94
CA SER A 188 -42.55 -32.68 22.66
C SER A 188 -41.75 -32.75 23.97
N GLU A 189 -41.80 -33.89 24.66
CA GLU A 189 -41.01 -34.16 25.85
C GLU A 189 -39.52 -34.25 25.51
N VAL A 190 -39.13 -34.94 24.45
CA VAL A 190 -37.73 -34.99 23.98
C VAL A 190 -37.24 -33.60 23.52
N LEU A 191 -38.08 -32.82 22.83
CA LEU A 191 -37.72 -31.46 22.43
C LEU A 191 -37.51 -30.54 23.65
N SER A 192 -38.39 -30.62 24.65
CA SER A 192 -38.24 -29.84 25.89
C SER A 192 -37.03 -30.30 26.73
N ALA A 193 -36.77 -31.62 26.78
CA ALA A 193 -35.62 -32.19 27.46
C ALA A 193 -34.29 -31.79 26.79
N THR A 194 -34.22 -31.81 25.45
CA THR A 194 -33.04 -31.35 24.69
C THR A 194 -32.82 -29.85 24.85
N HIS A 195 -33.87 -29.04 24.85
CA HIS A 195 -33.77 -27.61 25.14
C HIS A 195 -33.24 -27.35 26.56
N THR A 196 -33.73 -28.09 27.56
CA THR A 196 -33.28 -27.95 28.95
C THR A 196 -31.85 -28.46 29.14
N ALA A 197 -31.46 -29.53 28.44
CA ALA A 197 -30.08 -30.02 28.43
C ALA A 197 -29.12 -29.01 27.80
N ALA A 198 -29.52 -28.36 26.69
CA ALA A 198 -28.74 -27.30 26.06
C ALA A 198 -28.55 -26.11 27.01
N LEU A 199 -29.62 -25.65 27.68
CA LEU A 199 -29.52 -24.58 28.69
C LEU A 199 -28.56 -24.95 29.83
N LYS A 200 -28.65 -26.17 30.37
CA LYS A 200 -27.72 -26.64 31.41
C LYS A 200 -26.27 -26.72 30.92
N GLN A 201 -26.05 -27.07 29.65
CA GLN A 201 -24.73 -27.08 29.06
C GLN A 201 -24.15 -25.67 28.91
N PHE A 202 -24.99 -24.68 28.57
CA PHE A 202 -24.61 -23.27 28.59
C PHE A 202 -24.30 -22.77 30.01
N ASP A 203 -25.09 -23.15 31.01
CA ASP A 203 -24.84 -22.78 32.42
C ASP A 203 -23.54 -23.39 32.97
N ALA A 204 -23.25 -24.65 32.60
CA ALA A 204 -21.99 -25.30 32.94
C ALA A 204 -20.80 -24.62 32.26
N GLY A 205 -20.93 -24.26 30.97
CA GLY A 205 -19.90 -23.51 30.24
C GLY A 205 -19.66 -22.12 30.82
N ASN A 206 -20.73 -21.41 31.22
CA ASN A 206 -20.62 -20.12 31.90
C ASN A 206 -19.93 -20.26 33.26
N SER A 207 -20.24 -21.30 34.03
CA SER A 207 -19.61 -21.56 35.33
C SER A 207 -18.11 -21.91 35.21
N GLU A 208 -17.73 -22.65 34.16
CA GLU A 208 -16.33 -22.96 33.87
C GLU A 208 -15.58 -21.69 33.42
N MET A 209 -16.21 -20.85 32.59
CA MET A 209 -15.66 -19.55 32.21
C MET A 209 -15.49 -18.63 33.43
N ASP A 210 -16.46 -18.57 34.35
CA ASP A 210 -16.35 -17.78 35.57
C ASP A 210 -15.26 -18.31 36.51
N LYS A 211 -15.08 -19.64 36.59
CA LYS A 211 -13.98 -20.25 37.35
C LYS A 211 -12.62 -19.86 36.78
N THR A 212 -12.46 -19.90 35.46
CA THR A 212 -11.20 -19.48 34.81
C THR A 212 -10.93 -17.98 35.00
N ILE A 213 -11.97 -17.14 34.96
CA ILE A 213 -11.85 -15.70 35.28
C ILE A 213 -11.42 -15.50 36.73
N ALA A 214 -11.97 -16.25 37.68
CA ALA A 214 -11.61 -16.17 39.09
C ALA A 214 -10.18 -16.66 39.37
N GLU A 215 -9.74 -17.75 38.74
CA GLU A 215 -8.35 -18.25 38.82
C GLU A 215 -7.36 -17.22 38.28
N ASN A 216 -7.64 -16.63 37.11
CA ASN A 216 -6.84 -15.56 36.52
C ASN A 216 -6.72 -14.33 37.44
N ARG A 217 -7.81 -13.94 38.12
CA ARG A 217 -7.80 -12.84 39.10
C ARG A 217 -6.98 -13.18 40.35
N LEU A 218 -7.01 -14.43 40.78
CA LEU A 218 -6.27 -14.89 41.96
C LEU A 218 -4.77 -14.96 41.67
N ASP A 219 -4.40 -15.42 40.48
CA ASP A 219 -3.01 -15.45 40.02
C ASP A 219 -2.45 -14.03 39.78
N ALA A 220 -3.27 -13.11 39.26
CA ALA A 220 -2.92 -11.69 39.21
C ALA A 220 -2.64 -11.13 40.62
N ALA A 221 -3.51 -11.43 41.60
CA ALA A 221 -3.32 -10.97 42.99
C ALA A 221 -2.09 -11.61 43.68
N LYS A 222 -1.75 -12.86 43.36
CA LYS A 222 -0.50 -13.50 43.83
C LYS A 222 0.73 -12.85 43.20
N ALA A 223 0.70 -12.62 41.89
CA ALA A 223 1.77 -11.94 41.17
C ALA A 223 2.00 -10.52 41.71
N ASP A 224 0.93 -9.80 42.05
CA ASP A 224 1.02 -8.46 42.66
C ASP A 224 1.58 -8.51 44.09
N LYS A 225 1.22 -9.53 44.89
CA LYS A 225 1.85 -9.75 46.21
C LYS A 225 3.33 -10.10 46.11
N GLU A 226 3.74 -10.86 45.09
CA GLU A 226 5.15 -11.16 44.85
C GLU A 226 5.92 -9.93 44.35
N ARG A 227 5.33 -9.12 43.46
CA ARG A 227 5.87 -7.82 43.05
C ARG A 227 6.05 -6.87 44.23
N ALA A 228 5.07 -6.78 45.13
CA ALA A 228 5.16 -5.96 46.33
C ALA A 228 6.24 -6.47 47.31
N LYS A 229 6.42 -7.79 47.45
CA LYS A 229 7.50 -8.37 48.26
C LYS A 229 8.89 -8.12 47.67
N LEU A 230 9.02 -8.09 46.34
CA LEU A 230 10.26 -7.76 45.66
C LEU A 230 10.60 -6.27 45.76
N GLN A 231 9.60 -5.38 45.75
CA GLN A 231 9.80 -3.94 45.96
C GLN A 231 10.02 -3.56 47.43
N GLY A 232 9.53 -4.35 48.39
CA GLY A 232 9.64 -4.08 49.83
C GLY A 232 10.92 -4.57 50.52
N LYS A 233 11.83 -5.29 49.83
CA LYS A 233 13.07 -5.86 50.41
C LYS A 233 14.37 -5.26 49.84
N GLY A 234 14.31 -4.05 49.27
CA GLY A 234 15.47 -3.34 48.73
C GLY A 234 15.89 -2.13 49.55
N GLY A 235 16.25 -2.34 50.83
CA GLY A 235 16.89 -1.34 51.67
C GLY A 235 18.36 -1.69 51.91
N ASN A 236 19.26 -0.81 51.46
CA ASN A 236 20.72 -0.75 51.68
C ASN A 236 21.67 -1.62 50.84
N THR A 237 22.26 -0.94 49.84
CA THR A 237 23.68 -0.94 49.44
C THR A 237 24.38 -2.27 49.13
N THR A 238 24.42 -2.63 47.83
CA THR A 238 25.66 -3.02 47.12
C THR A 238 25.49 -2.81 45.60
N PRO A 239 26.42 -2.17 44.88
CA PRO A 239 26.37 -2.04 43.41
C PRO A 239 27.09 -3.25 42.77
N ALA A 240 26.37 -4.20 42.21
CA ALA A 240 27.01 -5.38 41.60
C ALA A 240 26.34 -5.99 40.35
N ASN A 241 25.19 -5.48 39.88
CA ASN A 241 24.53 -6.03 38.68
C ASN A 241 24.66 -5.18 37.41
N GLN A 242 25.21 -3.96 37.47
CA GLN A 242 25.41 -3.15 36.26
C GLN A 242 26.48 -3.74 35.33
N ASN A 243 27.47 -4.45 35.87
CA ASN A 243 28.64 -4.89 35.10
C ASN A 243 28.30 -6.04 34.12
N VAL A 244 27.39 -6.97 34.48
CA VAL A 244 27.08 -8.14 33.62
C VAL A 244 26.29 -7.74 32.37
N ASP A 245 25.30 -6.86 32.51
CA ASP A 245 24.49 -6.41 31.38
C ASP A 245 25.28 -5.47 30.46
N GLU A 246 26.14 -4.61 31.01
CA GLU A 246 27.08 -3.79 30.22
C GLU A 246 28.10 -4.66 29.47
N LEU A 247 28.61 -5.73 30.09
CA LEU A 247 29.49 -6.69 29.42
C LEU A 247 28.77 -7.44 28.29
N ARG A 248 27.52 -7.89 28.51
CA ARG A 248 26.70 -8.54 27.47
C ARG A 248 26.43 -7.60 26.29
N MET A 249 26.11 -6.33 26.56
CA MET A 249 25.92 -5.32 25.52
C MET A 249 27.21 -5.09 24.73
N ALA A 250 28.35 -5.03 25.41
CA ALA A 250 29.66 -4.85 24.77
C ALA A 250 30.04 -6.05 23.91
N GLU A 251 29.81 -7.27 24.38
CA GLU A 251 30.03 -8.52 23.63
C GLU A 251 29.13 -8.61 22.40
N LEU A 252 27.83 -8.33 22.55
CA LEU A 252 26.88 -8.30 21.44
C LEU A 252 27.28 -7.23 20.41
N THR A 253 27.65 -6.04 20.87
CA THR A 253 28.11 -4.96 19.98
C THR A 253 29.38 -5.38 19.23
N LYS A 254 30.31 -6.06 19.89
CA LYS A 254 31.54 -6.57 19.25
C LYS A 254 31.24 -7.65 18.22
N ALA A 255 30.32 -8.58 18.53
CA ALA A 255 29.88 -9.61 17.60
C ALA A 255 29.20 -9.01 16.36
N LEU A 256 28.30 -8.03 16.57
CA LEU A 256 27.61 -7.33 15.49
C LEU A 256 28.57 -6.49 14.63
N LYS A 257 29.62 -5.90 15.21
CA LYS A 257 30.65 -5.19 14.43
C LYS A 257 31.47 -6.14 13.55
N ALA A 258 31.78 -7.32 14.07
CA ALA A 258 32.55 -8.33 13.34
C ALA A 258 31.73 -9.02 12.24
N HIS A 259 30.40 -9.00 12.34
CA HIS A 259 29.50 -9.62 11.37
C HIS A 259 29.31 -8.72 10.15
N GLU A 260 29.73 -9.23 8.98
CA GLU A 260 29.45 -8.66 7.65
C GLU A 260 29.61 -7.12 7.60
N ASP A 261 30.83 -6.62 7.82
CA ASP A 261 31.14 -5.18 7.71
C ASP A 261 30.26 -4.26 8.58
N SER A 262 29.75 -4.75 9.71
CA SER A 262 28.93 -3.97 10.66
C SER A 262 27.58 -3.46 10.12
N TRP A 263 27.13 -3.87 8.92
CA TRP A 263 25.89 -3.32 8.33
C TRP A 263 24.68 -3.54 9.23
N LEU A 264 24.63 -4.69 9.91
CA LEU A 264 23.54 -5.03 10.82
C LEU A 264 23.54 -4.12 12.06
N LEU A 265 24.72 -3.77 12.58
CA LEU A 265 24.83 -2.83 13.69
C LEU A 265 24.33 -1.44 13.30
N ASP A 266 24.69 -0.99 12.09
CA ASP A 266 24.23 0.30 11.56
C ASP A 266 22.71 0.33 11.38
N LEU A 267 22.13 -0.76 10.88
CA LEU A 267 20.69 -0.93 10.73
C LEU A 267 19.97 -0.91 12.10
N ILE A 268 20.51 -1.63 13.08
CA ILE A 268 19.94 -1.75 14.42
C ILE A 268 19.96 -0.40 15.17
N ASN A 269 21.07 0.34 15.06
CA ASN A 269 21.26 1.63 15.73
C ASN A 269 20.46 2.77 15.08
N SER A 270 20.15 2.62 13.79
CA SER A 270 19.34 3.58 13.03
C SER A 270 17.96 3.76 13.66
N VAL A 271 17.55 5.02 13.79
CA VAL A 271 16.18 5.40 14.21
C VAL A 271 15.23 5.47 13.00
N LYS A 272 15.69 5.05 11.82
CA LYS A 272 14.82 4.99 10.65
C LYS A 272 13.86 3.80 10.79
N PRO A 273 12.60 3.94 10.36
CA PRO A 273 11.67 2.82 10.23
C PRO A 273 12.26 1.69 9.38
N ILE A 274 12.10 0.45 9.83
CA ILE A 274 12.50 -0.74 9.06
C ILE A 274 11.22 -1.41 8.53
N PHE A 275 11.17 -1.65 7.23
CA PHE A 275 10.11 -2.43 6.60
C PHE A 275 10.67 -3.72 6.04
N LEU A 276 10.10 -4.85 6.47
CA LEU A 276 10.40 -6.19 5.97
C LEU A 276 9.32 -6.59 4.97
N ILE A 277 9.71 -6.68 3.71
CA ILE A 277 8.80 -6.94 2.59
C ILE A 277 9.21 -8.25 1.92
N GLY A 278 8.22 -9.08 1.59
CA GLY A 278 8.44 -10.35 0.94
C GLY A 278 7.15 -11.16 0.86
N ASP A 279 7.19 -12.29 0.18
CA ASP A 279 6.04 -13.16 0.01
C ASP A 279 5.79 -14.04 1.24
N MET A 280 4.67 -14.74 1.26
CA MET A 280 4.34 -15.68 2.33
C MET A 280 5.45 -16.74 2.45
N GLY A 281 5.86 -17.05 3.68
CA GLY A 281 6.93 -18.01 3.96
C GLY A 281 8.37 -17.47 3.87
N SER A 282 8.58 -16.19 3.54
CA SER A 282 9.93 -15.60 3.43
C SER A 282 10.60 -15.23 4.77
N ALA A 283 10.21 -15.88 5.86
CA ALA A 283 10.76 -15.69 7.22
C ALA A 283 10.74 -14.24 7.77
N LYS A 284 9.86 -13.36 7.27
CA LYS A 284 9.80 -11.94 7.67
C LYS A 284 9.57 -11.75 9.18
N THR A 285 8.59 -12.48 9.74
CA THR A 285 8.29 -12.46 11.16
C THR A 285 9.48 -12.93 12.00
N SER A 286 10.20 -13.97 11.55
CA SER A 286 11.41 -14.43 12.24
C SER A 286 12.49 -13.34 12.25
N MET A 287 12.71 -12.66 11.12
CA MET A 287 13.66 -11.55 11.05
C MET A 287 13.23 -10.35 11.90
N ALA A 288 11.93 -10.02 11.93
CA ALA A 288 11.39 -8.96 12.79
C ALA A 288 11.66 -9.25 14.27
N VAL A 289 11.42 -10.50 14.69
CA VAL A 289 11.70 -10.97 16.05
C VAL A 289 13.19 -10.91 16.37
N SER A 290 14.07 -11.37 15.46
CA SER A 290 15.51 -11.28 15.64
C SER A 290 16.00 -9.83 15.80
N LEU A 291 15.52 -8.91 14.96
CA LEU A 291 15.86 -7.48 15.07
C LEU A 291 15.35 -6.87 16.39
N GLY A 292 14.13 -7.22 16.79
CA GLY A 292 13.54 -6.78 18.07
C GLY A 292 14.34 -7.26 19.27
N LEU A 293 14.76 -8.52 19.26
CA LEU A 293 15.54 -9.17 20.33
C LEU A 293 16.95 -8.58 20.43
N ILE A 294 17.61 -8.30 19.29
CA ILE A 294 18.91 -7.61 19.29
C ILE A 294 18.76 -6.22 19.93
N ARG A 295 17.75 -5.45 19.52
CA ARG A 295 17.50 -4.11 20.07
C ARG A 295 17.16 -4.15 21.57
N GLU A 296 16.40 -5.15 22.01
CA GLU A 296 16.07 -5.35 23.43
C GLU A 296 17.33 -5.63 24.25
N ASN A 297 18.22 -6.51 23.77
CA ASN A 297 19.51 -6.79 24.42
C ASN A 297 20.50 -5.62 24.38
N LEU A 298 20.30 -4.63 23.50
CA LEU A 298 21.01 -3.35 23.50
C LEU A 298 20.34 -2.28 24.36
N GLY A 299 19.31 -2.65 25.15
CA GLY A 299 18.65 -1.76 26.11
C GLY A 299 17.51 -0.94 25.51
N HIS A 300 16.98 -1.28 24.32
CA HIS A 300 15.81 -0.63 23.75
C HIS A 300 14.54 -1.41 24.08
N ARG A 301 13.69 -0.89 24.97
CA ARG A 301 12.47 -1.59 25.39
C ARG A 301 11.47 -1.77 24.26
N ILE A 302 10.79 -2.91 24.23
CA ILE A 302 9.69 -3.17 23.29
C ILE A 302 8.40 -2.68 23.94
N HIS A 303 7.87 -1.57 23.44
CA HIS A 303 6.64 -1.02 23.98
C HIS A 303 5.43 -1.81 23.48
N ARG A 304 5.37 -2.10 22.17
CA ARG A 304 4.18 -2.70 21.57
C ARG A 304 4.52 -3.71 20.49
N ILE A 305 3.73 -4.79 20.43
CA ILE A 305 3.63 -5.71 19.30
C ILE A 305 2.17 -5.76 18.86
N ALA A 306 1.93 -5.59 17.57
CA ALA A 306 0.62 -5.70 16.96
C ALA A 306 0.70 -6.71 15.80
N ASP A 307 -0.05 -7.81 15.92
CA ASP A 307 -0.13 -8.86 14.91
C ASP A 307 -1.47 -9.58 15.04
N LYS A 308 -2.23 -9.71 13.96
CA LYS A 308 -3.50 -10.47 13.96
C LYS A 308 -3.28 -11.96 14.27
N HIS A 309 -2.09 -12.47 13.97
CA HIS A 309 -1.71 -13.86 14.14
C HIS A 309 -0.78 -14.07 15.35
N LEU A 310 -0.81 -13.15 16.32
CA LEU A 310 0.05 -13.16 17.50
C LEU A 310 -0.07 -14.45 18.32
N ASN A 311 -1.29 -14.97 18.48
CA ASN A 311 -1.57 -16.24 19.20
C ASN A 311 -1.62 -17.47 18.26
N GLY A 312 -1.26 -17.30 16.98
CA GLY A 312 -1.32 -18.36 15.97
C GLY A 312 0.03 -19.07 15.79
N GLU A 313 0.35 -19.40 14.54
CA GLU A 313 1.56 -20.13 14.13
C GLU A 313 2.88 -19.39 14.49
N ASN A 314 2.82 -18.08 14.67
CA ASN A 314 3.98 -17.26 15.05
C ASN A 314 4.11 -17.02 16.56
N SER A 315 3.21 -17.57 17.38
CA SER A 315 3.17 -17.32 18.84
C SER A 315 4.49 -17.66 19.54
N ASP A 316 5.10 -18.80 19.20
CA ASP A 316 6.39 -19.22 19.75
C ASP A 316 7.51 -18.20 19.49
N LYS A 317 7.49 -17.55 18.33
CA LYS A 317 8.48 -16.53 17.97
C LYS A 317 8.24 -15.25 18.74
N TRP A 318 6.98 -14.81 18.84
CA TRP A 318 6.61 -13.60 19.58
C TRP A 318 6.82 -13.73 21.09
N ASN A 319 6.74 -14.94 21.64
CA ASN A 319 7.01 -15.24 23.05
C ASN A 319 8.48 -15.03 23.46
N LEU A 320 9.40 -14.97 22.49
CA LEU A 320 10.80 -14.62 22.75
C LEU A 320 10.97 -13.15 23.16
N LEU A 321 10.02 -12.29 22.80
CA LEU A 321 10.02 -10.87 23.10
C LEU A 321 9.14 -10.58 24.33
N LYS A 322 9.52 -9.56 25.10
CA LYS A 322 8.77 -9.12 26.30
C LYS A 322 8.16 -7.72 26.09
N PRO A 323 7.12 -7.58 25.26
CA PRO A 323 6.47 -6.29 25.04
C PRO A 323 5.63 -5.84 26.25
N GLU A 324 5.49 -4.53 26.44
CA GLU A 324 4.56 -3.96 27.43
C GLU A 324 3.09 -4.16 26.99
N CYS A 325 2.79 -4.03 25.69
CA CYS A 325 1.46 -4.20 25.12
C CYS A 325 1.45 -5.17 23.93
N LYS A 326 0.45 -6.07 23.88
CA LYS A 326 0.20 -7.00 22.77
C LYS A 326 -1.21 -6.76 22.22
N HIS A 327 -1.33 -6.65 20.91
CA HIS A 327 -2.61 -6.47 20.22
C HIS A 327 -2.77 -7.56 19.16
N ASP A 328 -3.80 -8.40 19.32
CA ASP A 328 -3.96 -9.67 18.60
C ASP A 328 -5.18 -9.73 17.66
N ASN A 329 -6.00 -8.68 17.64
CA ASN A 329 -7.20 -8.61 16.83
C ASN A 329 -7.32 -7.27 16.10
N ASN A 330 -8.06 -7.24 15.00
CA ASN A 330 -8.13 -6.08 14.10
C ASN A 330 -8.52 -4.78 14.83
N SER A 331 -9.52 -4.82 15.71
CA SER A 331 -9.98 -3.63 16.45
C SER A 331 -8.90 -3.11 17.41
N SER A 332 -8.30 -4.01 18.19
CA SER A 332 -7.20 -3.69 19.11
C SER A 332 -5.96 -3.16 18.37
N ILE A 333 -5.72 -3.63 17.15
CA ILE A 333 -4.61 -3.15 16.32
C ILE A 333 -4.92 -1.74 15.82
N LEU A 334 -6.15 -1.45 15.38
CA LEU A 334 -6.53 -0.09 14.96
C LEU A 334 -6.44 0.91 16.12
N GLU A 335 -6.95 0.54 17.30
CA GLU A 335 -6.80 1.33 18.52
C GLU A 335 -5.32 1.57 18.85
N ALA A 336 -4.49 0.52 18.74
CA ALA A 336 -3.04 0.64 18.90
C ALA A 336 -2.39 1.59 17.89
N LEU A 337 -2.83 1.61 16.62
CA LEU A 337 -2.28 2.53 15.62
C LEU A 337 -2.65 3.97 15.94
N GLN A 338 -3.89 4.22 16.38
CA GLN A 338 -4.34 5.54 16.77
C GLN A 338 -3.58 6.05 18.01
N ASP A 339 -3.54 5.23 19.07
CA ASP A 339 -2.81 5.54 20.30
C ASP A 339 -1.32 5.78 20.01
N GLN A 340 -0.73 5.03 19.06
CA GLN A 340 0.68 5.25 18.69
C GLN A 340 0.92 6.63 18.05
N ILE A 341 -0.01 7.14 17.23
CA ILE A 341 0.11 8.48 16.63
C ILE A 341 0.07 9.56 17.72
N GLU A 342 -0.86 9.42 18.67
CA GLU A 342 -1.02 10.34 19.79
C GLU A 342 0.22 10.30 20.70
N ARG A 343 0.67 9.10 21.08
CA ARG A 343 1.86 8.87 21.89
C ARG A 343 3.13 9.41 21.24
N ARG A 344 3.30 9.28 19.91
CA ARG A 344 4.44 9.91 19.21
C ARG A 344 4.43 11.42 19.39
N SER A 345 3.27 12.06 19.29
CA SER A 345 3.11 13.49 19.48
C SER A 345 3.48 13.91 20.91
N GLU A 346 3.03 13.16 21.92
CA GLU A 346 3.39 13.38 23.32
C GLU A 346 4.89 13.24 23.57
N ARG A 347 5.50 12.18 23.03
CA ARG A 347 6.95 11.94 23.16
C ARG A 347 7.77 13.02 22.48
N ILE A 348 7.35 13.52 21.32
CA ILE A 348 8.01 14.64 20.66
C ILE A 348 8.06 15.86 21.59
N ASN A 349 6.96 16.12 22.31
CA ASN A 349 6.88 17.22 23.27
C ASN A 349 7.76 16.96 24.51
N GLN A 350 7.80 15.72 25.01
CA GLN A 350 8.59 15.33 26.18
C GLN A 350 10.10 15.22 25.90
N ARG A 351 10.52 15.08 24.64
CA ARG A 351 11.92 14.92 24.21
C ARG A 351 12.68 13.83 24.99
N PRO A 352 12.19 12.57 25.02
CA PRO A 352 12.80 11.50 25.79
C PRO A 352 14.20 11.15 25.25
N THR A 353 15.07 10.72 26.16
CA THR A 353 16.40 10.19 25.82
C THR A 353 16.36 8.71 25.48
N SER A 354 15.44 7.96 26.08
CA SER A 354 15.27 6.51 25.88
C SER A 354 14.53 6.17 24.59
N LYS A 355 15.02 5.17 23.85
CA LYS A 355 14.35 4.65 22.65
C LYS A 355 13.33 3.56 23.01
N GLU A 356 12.24 3.51 22.26
CA GLU A 356 11.17 2.49 22.38
C GLU A 356 10.95 1.79 21.05
N GLN A 357 10.61 0.50 21.08
CA GLN A 357 10.31 -0.26 19.87
C GLN A 357 8.81 -0.47 19.69
N PHE A 358 8.36 -0.38 18.43
CA PHE A 358 7.04 -0.81 18.02
C PHE A 358 7.16 -1.76 16.82
N ILE A 359 6.62 -2.97 16.96
CA ILE A 359 6.62 -3.99 15.91
C ILE A 359 5.19 -4.22 15.44
N LEU A 360 4.98 -4.16 14.12
CA LEU A 360 3.68 -4.33 13.48
C LEU A 360 3.79 -5.37 12.37
N ASP A 361 3.08 -6.49 12.50
CA ASP A 361 2.98 -7.53 11.48
C ASP A 361 1.65 -7.50 10.74
N GLU A 362 1.67 -7.90 9.47
CA GLU A 362 0.54 -8.07 8.56
C GLU A 362 -0.52 -6.93 8.51
N PHE A 363 -0.09 -5.67 8.60
CA PHE A 363 -1.05 -4.56 8.60
C PHE A 363 -1.69 -4.25 7.23
N THR A 364 -1.20 -4.86 6.14
CA THR A 364 -1.65 -4.59 4.76
C THR A 364 -3.12 -4.92 4.51
N GLN A 365 -3.69 -5.85 5.29
CA GLN A 365 -5.10 -6.21 5.18
C GLN A 365 -6.01 -5.28 5.99
N LEU A 366 -5.46 -4.52 6.94
CA LEU A 366 -6.24 -3.70 7.87
C LEU A 366 -6.95 -2.53 7.15
N ALA A 367 -6.35 -1.98 6.09
CA ALA A 367 -6.93 -0.88 5.32
C ALA A 367 -8.27 -1.23 4.66
N LYS A 368 -8.54 -2.53 4.44
CA LYS A 368 -9.75 -3.04 3.79
C LYS A 368 -10.89 -3.33 4.78
N ILE A 369 -10.64 -3.21 6.09
CA ILE A 369 -11.58 -3.66 7.13
C ILE A 369 -12.68 -2.64 7.39
N SER A 370 -12.34 -1.35 7.44
CA SER A 370 -13.31 -0.28 7.73
C SER A 370 -12.93 1.03 7.04
N LYS A 371 -13.90 1.95 6.93
CA LYS A 371 -13.66 3.31 6.42
C LYS A 371 -12.69 4.08 7.32
N GLU A 372 -12.76 3.87 8.62
CA GLU A 372 -11.85 4.47 9.62
C GLU A 372 -10.41 3.97 9.41
N ALA A 373 -10.23 2.65 9.22
CA ALA A 373 -8.93 2.05 8.95
C ALA A 373 -8.29 2.60 7.65
N ASN A 374 -9.10 2.89 6.64
CA ASN A 374 -8.64 3.45 5.37
C ASN A 374 -8.09 4.89 5.52
N VAL A 375 -8.52 5.65 6.53
CA VAL A 375 -7.97 6.98 6.84
C VAL A 375 -6.80 6.89 7.82
N LEU A 376 -6.93 6.03 8.83
CA LEU A 376 -5.96 5.89 9.92
C LEU A 376 -4.61 5.34 9.43
N ILE A 377 -4.62 4.32 8.56
CA ILE A 377 -3.38 3.67 8.12
C ILE A 377 -2.48 4.60 7.32
N PRO A 378 -2.96 5.36 6.31
CA PRO A 378 -2.13 6.36 5.63
C PRO A 378 -1.55 7.41 6.58
N LEU A 379 -2.33 7.86 7.57
CA LEU A 379 -1.88 8.81 8.58
C LEU A 379 -0.77 8.20 9.46
N PHE A 380 -0.96 6.97 9.93
CA PHE A 380 0.01 6.22 10.71
C PHE A 380 1.33 6.03 9.94
N VAL A 381 1.25 5.63 8.67
CA VAL A 381 2.43 5.42 7.82
C VAL A 381 3.16 6.75 7.58
N THR A 382 2.44 7.84 7.34
CA THR A 382 3.02 9.19 7.20
C THR A 382 3.75 9.61 8.47
N SER A 383 3.09 9.48 9.63
CA SER A 383 3.70 9.75 10.94
C SER A 383 4.93 8.86 11.20
N THR A 384 4.89 7.61 10.72
CA THR A 384 6.03 6.68 10.87
C THR A 384 7.28 7.23 10.17
N TYR A 385 7.15 7.88 9.02
CA TYR A 385 8.28 8.48 8.32
C TYR A 385 8.70 9.86 8.88
N SER A 386 7.75 10.68 9.36
CA SER A 386 8.05 12.04 9.82
C SER A 386 8.48 12.13 11.29
N ASP A 387 7.91 11.28 12.15
CA ASP A 387 7.85 11.51 13.60
C ASP A 387 8.67 10.52 14.42
N THR A 388 8.89 9.29 13.94
CA THR A 388 9.64 8.23 14.66
C THR A 388 11.01 8.69 15.13
N ARG A 389 11.77 9.38 14.26
CA ARG A 389 13.09 9.96 14.60
C ARG A 389 13.00 10.94 15.77
N LYS A 390 11.95 11.78 15.81
CA LYS A 390 11.75 12.82 16.82
C LYS A 390 11.24 12.22 18.13
N ALA A 391 10.34 11.24 18.05
CA ALA A 391 9.79 10.51 19.18
C ALA A 391 10.73 9.46 19.80
N LYS A 392 11.92 9.25 19.19
CA LYS A 392 12.88 8.17 19.54
C LYS A 392 12.23 6.78 19.50
N GLU A 393 11.40 6.55 18.50
CA GLU A 393 10.73 5.28 18.26
C GLU A 393 11.46 4.47 17.18
N LEU A 394 11.70 3.19 17.47
CA LEU A 394 12.29 2.20 16.60
C LEU A 394 11.18 1.32 16.03
N PHE A 395 10.70 1.67 14.85
CA PHE A 395 9.62 0.95 14.19
C PHE A 395 10.13 -0.21 13.33
N ILE A 396 9.44 -1.35 13.40
CA ILE A 396 9.61 -2.51 12.51
C ILE A 396 8.23 -2.89 11.95
N GLY A 397 8.04 -2.71 10.65
CA GLY A 397 6.83 -3.12 9.94
C GLY A 397 7.08 -4.35 9.08
N VAL A 398 6.17 -5.32 9.10
CA VAL A 398 6.21 -6.49 8.23
C VAL A 398 5.00 -6.47 7.29
N THR A 399 5.25 -6.67 5.99
CA THR A 399 4.20 -6.58 4.97
C THR A 399 4.33 -7.65 3.89
N HIS A 400 3.20 -8.12 3.37
CA HIS A 400 3.16 -8.97 2.17
C HIS A 400 3.17 -8.11 0.91
N SER A 401 4.22 -8.30 0.09
CA SER A 401 4.45 -7.63 -1.20
C SER A 401 4.47 -6.08 -1.13
N PHE A 402 4.90 -5.42 -2.21
CA PHE A 402 4.96 -3.95 -2.32
C PHE A 402 3.54 -3.39 -2.50
N THR A 403 2.75 -3.31 -1.43
CA THR A 403 1.36 -2.83 -1.47
C THR A 403 1.27 -1.34 -1.11
N ASN A 404 0.32 -0.60 -1.71
CA ASN A 404 0.11 0.84 -1.44
C ASN A 404 -0.19 1.18 0.03
N ALA A 405 -0.38 0.18 0.90
CA ALA A 405 -0.53 0.37 2.34
C ALA A 405 0.83 0.58 3.05
N SER A 406 1.96 0.08 2.50
CA SER A 406 3.30 0.23 3.10
C SER A 406 4.03 1.50 2.66
N LEU A 407 3.65 2.03 1.51
CA LEU A 407 4.04 3.36 1.06
C LEU A 407 2.95 4.32 1.53
N ALA A 408 3.32 5.38 2.27
CA ALA A 408 2.43 6.52 2.37
C ALA A 408 2.13 6.93 0.92
N THR A 409 0.92 6.67 0.44
CA THR A 409 0.47 7.24 -0.81
C THR A 409 0.30 8.72 -0.48
N VAL A 410 1.42 9.44 -0.54
CA VAL A 410 1.46 10.89 -0.57
C VAL A 410 0.81 11.25 -1.90
N PHE A 411 -0.54 11.24 -1.91
CA PHE A 411 -1.24 12.22 -2.70
C PHE A 411 -0.78 13.56 -2.15
N LEU A 412 0.20 14.15 -2.81
CA LEU A 412 0.37 15.59 -2.86
C LEU A 412 -0.95 16.15 -3.40
N SER A 413 -1.95 16.27 -2.53
CA SER A 413 -2.92 17.34 -2.61
C SER A 413 -2.14 18.60 -2.28
N CYS A 414 -1.42 19.13 -3.27
CA CYS A 414 -0.95 20.50 -3.21
C CYS A 414 -2.18 21.38 -3.13
N GLY A 415 -2.40 21.94 -1.93
CA GLY A 415 -3.05 23.22 -1.67
C GLY A 415 -4.38 23.48 -2.37
N ASN A 416 -5.47 23.36 -1.62
CA ASN A 416 -6.40 24.46 -1.53
C ASN A 416 -6.44 24.90 -0.07
N ALA A 417 -5.52 25.82 0.26
CA ALA A 417 -5.83 26.85 1.22
C ALA A 417 -6.71 27.89 0.51
N ASP A 418 -7.62 28.48 1.29
CA ASP A 418 -8.47 29.63 1.01
C ASP A 418 -9.88 29.34 0.44
N GLY A 419 -10.89 29.68 1.26
CA GLY A 419 -12.30 29.84 0.87
C GLY A 419 -13.29 29.16 1.80
#